data_AF-A0A1C6VJY0-F1
#
_entry.id   AF-A0A1C6VJY0-F1
#
_cell.length_a   1.000
_cell.length_b   1.000
_cell.length_c   1.000
_cell.angle_alpha   90.00
_cell.angle_beta   90.00
_cell.angle_gamma   90.00
#
_symmetry.space_group_name_H-M   'P 1'
#
loop_
_entity.id
_entity.type
_entity.pdbx_description
1 polymer ?
#
loop_
_entity_poly.entity_id
_entity_poly.type
_entity_poly.pdbx_seq_one_letter_code
_entity_poly.pdbx_strand_id
1 'polypeptide(L)' 'MEMPAAFVTALNDVEFEFNSARSNAPVIPHVEKPRRTRAARAALSRGLIRAARAIGPA' A
#
# COMPACT_ATOMS: atom_id res chain seq x y z
N MET A 1 10.45 -3.92 -25.25
CA MET A 1 9.71 -4.75 -24.28
C MET A 1 9.26 -3.80 -23.18
N GLU A 2 8.00 -3.39 -23.18
CA GLU A 2 7.50 -2.42 -22.19
C GLU A 2 7.36 -3.11 -20.83
N MET A 3 7.96 -2.52 -19.79
CA MET A 3 7.81 -3.05 -18.44
C MET A 3 6.41 -2.74 -17.91
N PRO A 4 5.75 -3.70 -17.25
CA PRO A 4 4.44 -3.49 -16.65
C PRO A 4 4.46 -2.30 -15.68
N ALA A 5 3.46 -1.42 -15.78
CA ALA A 5 3.37 -0.22 -14.94
C ALA A 5 3.43 -0.51 -13.43
N ALA A 6 2.92 -1.68 -13.01
CA ALA A 6 2.99 -2.18 -11.63
C ALA A 6 4.42 -2.46 -11.16
N PHE A 7 5.28 -2.93 -12.06
CA PHE A 7 6.68 -3.22 -11.76
C PHE A 7 7.47 -1.93 -11.58
N VAL A 8 7.25 -0.94 -12.45
CA VAL A 8 7.86 0.38 -12.34
C VAL A 8 7.43 1.09 -11.05
N THR A 9 6.17 0.95 -10.65
CA THR A 9 5.70 1.52 -9.38
C THR A 9 6.31 0.84 -8.17
N ALA A 10 6.48 -0.49 -8.19
CA ALA A 10 7.13 -1.21 -7.11
C ALA A 10 8.60 -0.80 -6.92
N LEU A 11 9.36 -0.64 -8.02
CA LEU A 11 10.74 -0.16 -7.96
C LEU A 11 10.85 1.25 -7.36
N ASN A 12 9.98 2.17 -7.81
CA ASN A 12 9.96 3.53 -7.29
C ASN A 12 9.61 3.60 -5.80
N ASP A 13 8.69 2.75 -5.33
CA ASP A 13 8.32 2.70 -3.91
C ASP A 13 9.49 2.17 -3.04
N VAL A 14 10.22 1.13 -3.50
CA VAL A 14 11.41 0.60 -2.81
C VAL A 14 12.57 1.61 -2.78
N GLU A 15 12.81 2.28 -3.90
CA GLU A 15 13.87 3.29 -4.00
C GLU A 15 13.57 4.51 -3.13
N PHE A 16 12.30 4.91 -3.03
CA PHE A 16 11.86 5.96 -2.12
C PHE A 16 12.09 5.57 -0.65
N GLU A 17 11.72 4.34 -0.25
CA GLU A 17 11.90 3.86 1.12
C GLU A 17 13.39 3.82 1.50
N PHE A 18 14.24 3.26 0.64
CA PHE A 18 15.69 3.19 0.86
C PHE A 18 16.34 4.57 0.97
N ASN A 19 15.95 5.51 0.12
CA ASN A 19 16.48 6.88 0.16
C ASN A 19 15.97 7.66 1.38
N SER A 20 14.74 7.39 1.84
CA SER A 20 14.15 8.02 3.03
C SER A 20 14.76 7.53 4.35
N ALA A 21 15.36 6.33 4.36
CA ALA A 21 15.99 5.74 5.54
C ALA A 21 17.46 6.19 5.75
N ARG A 22 18.03 6.99 4.83
CA ARG A 22 19.41 7.49 4.97
C ARG A 22 19.48 8.55 6.07
N SER A 23 20.57 8.55 6.85
CA SER A 23 20.77 9.51 7.96
C SER A 23 20.73 10.98 7.53
N ASN A 24 21.08 11.26 6.26
CA ASN A 24 21.09 12.59 5.66
C ASN A 24 19.89 12.82 4.72
N ALA A 25 18.89 11.93 4.75
CA ALA A 25 17.70 12.11 3.94
C ALA A 25 16.97 13.39 4.39
N PRO A 26 16.49 14.24 3.45
CA PRO A 26 15.63 15.34 3.81
C PRO A 26 14.41 14.78 4.54
N VAL A 27 14.07 15.35 5.70
CA VAL A 27 12.85 14.98 6.44
C VAL A 27 11.67 15.42 5.59
N ILE A 28 11.21 14.54 4.71
CA ILE A 28 9.96 14.74 3.97
C ILE A 28 8.88 14.52 5.04
N PRO A 29 8.09 15.54 5.41
CA PRO A 29 6.95 15.31 6.30
C PRO A 29 6.15 14.19 5.67
N HIS A 30 5.83 13.15 6.46
CA HIS A 30 4.99 12.06 6.00
C HIS A 30 3.65 12.67 5.57
N VAL A 31 3.56 13.09 4.31
CA VAL A 31 2.31 13.45 3.68
C VAL A 31 1.58 12.13 3.74
N GLU A 32 0.63 12.03 4.68
CA GLU A 32 -0.31 10.93 4.71
C GLU A 32 -0.69 10.70 3.24
N LYS A 33 -0.61 9.46 2.76
CA LYS A 33 -1.22 9.10 1.48
C LYS A 33 -2.67 8.68 1.82
N PRO A 34 -3.61 9.59 2.19
CA PRO A 34 -4.89 9.23 2.79
C PRO A 34 -5.78 8.44 1.82
N ARG A 35 -5.57 8.58 0.50
CA ARG A 35 -6.40 7.89 -0.49
C ARG A 35 -6.05 6.41 -0.62
N ARG A 36 -4.77 6.03 -0.60
CA ARG A 36 -4.35 4.62 -0.75
C ARG A 36 -4.71 3.80 0.49
N THR A 37 -4.50 4.36 1.69
CA THR A 37 -4.81 3.69 2.96
C THR A 37 -6.31 3.46 3.16
N ARG A 38 -7.15 4.45 2.78
CA ARG A 38 -8.61 4.32 2.91
C ARG A 38 -9.20 3.25 1.98
N ALA A 39 -8.74 3.19 0.73
CA ALA A 39 -9.18 2.17 -0.23
C ALA A 39 -8.74 0.76 0.19
N ALA A 40 -7.48 0.59 0.60
CA ALA A 40 -6.96 -0.69 1.09
C ALA A 40 -7.70 -1.16 2.36
N ARG A 41 -7.93 -0.26 3.32
CA ARG A 41 -8.68 -0.58 4.55
C ARG A 41 -10.13 -0.98 4.26
N ALA A 42 -10.79 -0.29 3.33
CA ALA A 42 -12.15 -0.63 2.91
C ALA A 42 -12.24 -1.94 2.10
N ALA A 43 -11.20 -2.29 1.34
CA ALA A 43 -11.12 -3.58 0.65
C ALA A 43 -10.92 -4.72 1.66
N LEU A 44 -9.99 -4.55 2.60
CA LEU A 44 -9.70 -5.51 3.66
C LEU A 44 -10.94 -5.78 4.54
N SER A 45 -11.63 -4.74 5.00
CA SER A 45 -12.83 -4.91 5.85
C SER A 45 -13.94 -5.67 5.13
N ARG A 46 -14.17 -5.37 3.84
CA ARG A 46 -15.14 -6.10 3.01
C ARG A 46 -14.74 -7.56 2.82
N GLY A 47 -13.45 -7.83 2.62
CA GLY A 47 -12.93 -9.20 2.53
C GLY A 47 -13.17 -10.00 3.79
N LEU A 48 -12.85 -9.43 4.96
CA LEU A 48 -13.05 -10.09 6.26
C LEU A 48 -14.53 -10.35 6.57
N ILE A 49 -15.42 -9.39 6.29
CA ILE A 49 -16.87 -9.58 6.46
C ILE A 49 -17.38 -10.72 5.56
N ARG A 50 -16.93 -10.79 4.31
CA ARG A 50 -17.33 -11.84 3.38
C ARG A 50 -16.82 -13.21 3.83
N ALA A 51 -15.58 -13.29 4.31
CA ALA A 51 -15.01 -14.52 4.85
C ALA A 51 -15.77 -14.98 6.10
N ALA A 52 -16.09 -14.06 7.03
CA ALA A 52 -16.86 -14.37 8.22
C ALA A 52 -18.26 -14.93 7.89
N ARG A 53 -18.94 -14.38 6.88
CA ARG A 53 -20.23 -14.91 6.39
C ARG A 53 -20.11 -16.26 5.70
N ALA A 54 -18.98 -16.56 5.06
CA ALA A 54 -18.75 -17.84 4.41
C ALA A 54 -18.43 -18.96 5.42
N ILE A 55 -17.88 -18.61 6.58
CA ILE A 55 -17.49 -19.56 7.63
C ILE A 55 -18.58 -19.72 8.69
N GLY A 56 -19.40 -18.69 8.93
CA GLY A 56 -20.50 -18.75 9.88
C GLY A 56 -21.60 -19.73 9.46
N PRO A 57 -22.22 -20.47 10.40
CA PRO A 57 -23.34 -21.34 10.09
C PRO A 57 -24.55 -20.51 9.62
N ALA A 58 -25.31 -21.06 8.67
CA ALA A 58 -26.55 -20.48 8.14
C ALA A 58 -27.64 -20.34 9.20
#